data_AF-A0A820Q557-F1
#
_entry.id   AF-A0A820Q557-F1
#
_cell.length_a   1.000
_cell.length_b   1.000
_cell.length_c   1.000
_cell.angle_alpha   90.00
_cell.angle_beta   90.00
_cell.angle_gamma   90.00
#
_symmetry.space_group_name_H-M   'P 1'
#
loop_
_entity.id
_entity.type
_entity.pdbx_description
1 polymer ?
#
loop_
_entity_poly.entity_id
_entity_poly.type
_entity_poly.pdbx_seq_one_letter_code
_entity_poly.pdbx_strand_id
1 'polypeptide(L)'
;LKNMFMFLARQLIGLKNIDDRLFSRRYYLLENLSMVQSFIPAVNLEDNRGCQISTVVLNNLFNAVQKKHTDQLKNLMIEIITVILAEYESVPFALLELLFARIIDPEKVMLIIY
;
A
#
# COMPACT_ATOMS: atom_id res chain seq x y z
N LEU A 1 6.13 -3.54 -18.07
CA LEU A 1 5.87 -4.06 -16.71
C LEU A 1 5.48 -2.97 -15.71
N LYS A 2 6.29 -1.91 -15.50
CA LYS A 2 5.96 -0.77 -14.61
C LYS A 2 4.52 -0.25 -14.73
N ASN A 3 4.07 0.07 -15.95
CA ASN A 3 2.74 0.66 -16.17
C ASN A 3 1.60 -0.25 -15.72
N MET A 4 1.76 -1.57 -15.84
CA MET A 4 0.78 -2.55 -15.37
C MET A 4 0.67 -2.51 -13.85
N PHE A 5 1.80 -2.57 -13.14
CA PHE A 5 1.80 -2.48 -11.67
C PHE A 5 1.29 -1.12 -11.16
N MET A 6 1.63 -0.03 -11.86
CA MET A 6 1.09 1.29 -11.55
C MET A 6 -0.43 1.35 -11.75
N PHE A 7 -0.96 0.70 -12.79
CA PHE A 7 -2.39 0.59 -13.00
C PHE A 7 -3.06 -0.18 -11.86
N LEU A 8 -2.51 -1.34 -11.49
CA LEU A 8 -3.01 -2.16 -10.37
C LEU A 8 -2.98 -1.38 -9.05
N ALA A 9 -1.86 -0.73 -8.73
CA ALA A 9 -1.69 0.09 -7.54
C ALA A 9 -2.73 1.21 -7.46
N ARG A 10 -3.04 1.87 -8.58
CA ARG A 10 -4.08 2.92 -8.65
C ARG A 10 -5.49 2.40 -8.43
N GLN A 11 -5.78 1.13 -8.74
CA GLN A 11 -7.11 0.56 -8.45
C GLN A 11 -7.37 0.43 -6.94
N LEU A 12 -6.31 0.28 -6.13
CA LEU A 12 -6.42 0.04 -4.68
C LEU A 12 -7.03 1.22 -3.92
N ILE A 13 -6.92 2.46 -4.42
CA ILE A 13 -7.53 3.64 -3.78
C ILE A 13 -9.06 3.50 -3.70
N GLY A 14 -9.65 2.78 -4.65
CA GLY A 14 -11.09 2.56 -4.71
C GLY A 14 -11.62 1.60 -3.64
N LEU A 15 -10.74 1.00 -2.84
CA LEU A 15 -11.14 0.22 -1.65
C LEU A 15 -11.61 1.11 -0.50
N LYS A 16 -11.38 2.42 -0.56
CA LYS A 16 -11.84 3.38 0.45
C LYS A 16 -13.36 3.40 0.63
N ASN A 17 -14.11 3.16 -0.44
CA ASN A 17 -15.56 3.23 -0.41
C ASN A 17 -16.17 1.84 -0.63
N ILE A 18 -16.60 1.19 0.46
CA ILE A 18 -17.25 -0.13 0.41
C ILE A 18 -18.59 -0.11 -0.34
N ASP A 19 -19.20 1.06 -0.48
CA ASP A 19 -20.50 1.24 -1.13
C ASP A 19 -20.35 1.49 -2.64
N ASP A 20 -19.10 1.56 -3.15
CA ASP A 20 -18.82 1.68 -4.58
C ASP A 20 -19.23 0.41 -5.32
N ARG A 21 -19.92 0.55 -6.46
CA ARG A 21 -20.36 -0.57 -7.31
C ARG A 21 -19.20 -1.47 -7.78
N LEU A 22 -17.99 -0.94 -7.83
CA LEU A 22 -16.77 -1.66 -8.22
C LEU A 22 -16.00 -2.25 -7.02
N PHE A 23 -16.48 -2.07 -5.79
CA PHE A 23 -15.80 -2.53 -4.59
C PHE A 23 -15.50 -4.02 -4.63
N SER A 24 -16.49 -4.88 -4.92
CA SER A 24 -16.29 -6.34 -4.97
C SER A 24 -15.21 -6.75 -5.97
N ARG A 25 -15.12 -6.05 -7.11
CA ARG A 25 -14.07 -6.30 -8.12
C ARG A 25 -12.69 -5.89 -7.62
N ARG A 26 -12.59 -4.76 -6.91
CA ARG A 26 -11.32 -4.28 -6.32
C ARG A 26 -10.90 -5.12 -5.13
N TYR A 27 -11.85 -5.62 -4.34
CA TYR A 27 -11.61 -6.56 -3.25
C TYR A 27 -11.01 -7.87 -3.79
N TYR A 28 -11.65 -8.46 -4.79
CA TYR A 28 -11.12 -9.66 -5.46
C TYR A 28 -9.74 -9.43 -6.07
N LEU A 29 -9.50 -8.24 -6.64
CA LEU A 29 -8.17 -7.87 -7.10
C LEU A 29 -7.16 -7.86 -5.95
N LEU A 30 -7.47 -7.19 -4.82
CA LEU A 30 -6.59 -7.14 -3.65
C LEU A 30 -6.27 -8.55 -3.14
N GLU A 31 -7.28 -9.41 -3.01
CA GLU A 31 -7.14 -10.79 -2.55
C GLU A 31 -6.17 -11.58 -3.44
N ASN A 32 -6.35 -11.52 -4.75
CA ASN A 32 -5.43 -12.18 -5.69
C ASN A 32 -4.01 -11.61 -5.63
N LEU A 33 -3.86 -10.29 -5.53
CA LEU A 33 -2.54 -9.65 -5.44
C LEU A 33 -1.80 -10.10 -4.18
N SER A 34 -2.52 -10.26 -3.07
CA SER A 34 -1.98 -10.76 -1.79
C SER A 34 -1.58 -12.22 -1.90
N MET A 35 -2.52 -13.07 -2.34
CA MET A 35 -2.36 -14.54 -2.39
C MET A 35 -1.14 -14.98 -3.20
N VAL A 36 -0.90 -14.35 -4.35
CA VAL A 36 0.22 -14.71 -5.24
C VAL A 36 1.43 -13.79 -5.10
N GLN A 37 1.42 -12.92 -4.08
CA GLN A 37 2.51 -11.99 -3.77
C GLN A 37 2.96 -11.18 -5.00
N SER A 38 1.98 -10.68 -5.76
CA SER A 38 2.18 -10.12 -7.11
C SER A 38 3.18 -8.97 -7.19
N PHE A 39 3.46 -8.28 -6.08
CA PHE A 39 4.36 -7.13 -6.06
C PHE A 39 5.84 -7.48 -5.89
N ILE A 40 6.21 -8.73 -5.58
CA ILE A 40 7.61 -9.16 -5.47
C ILE A 40 8.41 -8.84 -6.75
N PRO A 41 7.97 -9.24 -7.96
CA PRO A 41 8.66 -8.87 -9.19
C PRO A 41 8.66 -7.36 -9.47
N ALA A 42 7.69 -6.62 -8.92
CA ALA A 42 7.60 -5.18 -9.10
C ALA A 42 8.67 -4.44 -8.28
N VAL A 43 8.94 -4.89 -7.05
CA VAL A 43 9.99 -4.33 -6.17
C VAL A 43 11.37 -4.46 -6.82
N ASN A 44 11.63 -5.60 -7.46
CA ASN A 44 12.91 -5.91 -8.10
C ASN A 44 13.17 -5.16 -9.44
N LEU A 45 12.34 -4.18 -9.80
CA LEU A 45 12.56 -3.37 -11.01
C LEU A 45 13.63 -2.28 -10.79
N GLU A 46 14.63 -2.28 -11.65
CA GLU A 46 15.75 -1.31 -11.68
C GLU A 46 15.29 0.15 -11.94
N ASP A 47 16.24 1.09 -11.90
CA ASP A 47 16.03 2.53 -12.16
C ASP A 47 14.97 3.17 -11.24
N ASN A 48 14.96 2.78 -9.96
CA ASN A 48 14.02 3.29 -8.96
C ASN A 48 12.54 2.96 -9.28
N ARG A 49 12.26 2.11 -10.27
CA ARG A 49 10.89 1.77 -10.69
C ARG A 49 10.16 0.98 -9.62
N GLY A 50 10.85 0.05 -8.95
CA GLY A 50 10.29 -0.71 -7.84
C GLY A 50 9.86 0.19 -6.69
N CYS A 51 10.75 1.06 -6.22
CA CYS A 51 10.47 2.02 -5.17
C CYS A 51 9.29 2.94 -5.51
N GLN A 52 9.19 3.45 -6.76
CA GLN A 52 8.04 4.25 -7.21
C GLN A 52 6.72 3.48 -7.13
N ILE A 53 6.70 2.22 -7.57
CA ILE A 53 5.50 1.37 -7.50
C ILE A 53 5.15 1.11 -6.03
N SER A 54 6.11 0.69 -5.21
CA SER A 54 5.93 0.44 -3.78
C SER A 54 5.35 1.66 -3.07
N THR A 55 5.87 2.85 -3.36
CA THR A 55 5.40 4.12 -2.78
C THR A 55 3.92 4.36 -3.10
N VAL A 56 3.52 4.14 -4.36
CA VAL A 56 2.12 4.32 -4.78
C VAL A 56 1.21 3.26 -4.15
N VAL A 57 1.66 2.01 -4.04
CA VAL A 57 0.88 0.94 -3.40
C VAL A 57 0.66 1.26 -1.92
N LEU A 58 1.72 1.52 -1.16
CA LEU A 58 1.64 1.83 0.27
C LEU A 58 0.76 3.06 0.52
N ASN A 59 0.99 4.15 -0.23
CA ASN A 59 0.19 5.36 -0.07
C ASN A 59 -1.29 5.12 -0.38
N ASN A 60 -1.62 4.39 -1.44
CA ASN A 60 -3.01 4.11 -1.79
C ASN A 60 -3.69 3.19 -0.76
N LEU A 61 -2.99 2.17 -0.28
CA LEU A 61 -3.52 1.27 0.76
C LEU A 61 -3.77 2.03 2.07
N PHE A 62 -2.80 2.81 2.56
CA PHE A 62 -2.99 3.61 3.76
C PHE A 62 -4.13 4.62 3.64
N ASN A 63 -4.30 5.25 2.48
CA ASN A 63 -5.42 6.17 2.23
C ASN A 63 -6.76 5.46 2.05
N ALA A 64 -6.75 4.17 1.70
CA ALA A 64 -7.95 3.37 1.53
C ALA A 64 -8.48 2.82 2.86
N VAL A 65 -7.65 2.64 3.89
CA VAL A 65 -8.11 2.09 5.19
C VAL A 65 -9.25 2.93 5.76
N GLN A 66 -10.35 2.27 6.15
CA GLN A 66 -11.49 2.86 6.84
C GLN A 66 -11.87 2.03 8.07
N LYS A 67 -12.49 2.69 9.08
CA LYS A 67 -12.98 2.00 10.29
C LYS A 67 -13.97 0.88 9.97
N LYS A 68 -14.81 1.08 8.95
CA LYS A 68 -15.85 0.15 8.49
C LYS A 68 -15.33 -1.09 7.75
N HIS A 69 -14.03 -1.16 7.45
CA HIS A 69 -13.45 -2.34 6.80
C HIS A 69 -13.45 -3.53 7.76
N THR A 70 -13.74 -4.71 7.20
CA THR A 70 -13.55 -5.98 7.90
C THR A 70 -12.07 -6.19 8.23
N ASP A 71 -11.79 -6.97 9.26
CA ASP A 71 -10.41 -7.27 9.62
C ASP A 71 -9.72 -8.10 8.55
N GLN A 72 -10.44 -8.98 7.84
CA GLN A 72 -9.93 -9.67 6.67
C GLN A 72 -9.42 -8.70 5.59
N LEU A 73 -10.19 -7.66 5.26
CA LEU A 73 -9.76 -6.65 4.28
C LEU A 73 -8.50 -5.93 4.76
N LYS A 74 -8.47 -5.48 6.02
CA LYS A 74 -7.29 -4.82 6.58
C LYS A 74 -6.06 -5.72 6.59
N ASN A 75 -6.23 -7.01 6.89
CA ASN A 75 -5.15 -7.99 6.89
C ASN A 75 -4.58 -8.19 5.49
N LEU A 76 -5.40 -8.27 4.45
CA LEU A 76 -4.92 -8.32 3.06
C LEU A 76 -4.13 -7.06 2.67
N MET A 77 -4.57 -5.88 3.12
CA MET A 77 -3.82 -4.63 2.89
C MET A 77 -2.45 -4.66 3.59
N ILE A 78 -2.41 -5.10 4.85
CA ILE A 78 -1.17 -5.21 5.64
C ILE A 78 -0.24 -6.27 5.05
N GLU A 79 -0.78 -7.40 4.59
CA GLU A 79 -0.01 -8.49 3.98
C GLU A 79 0.75 -7.99 2.75
N ILE A 80 0.08 -7.28 1.83
CA ILE A 80 0.75 -6.68 0.66
C ILE A 80 1.86 -5.71 1.08
N ILE A 81 1.61 -4.85 2.07
CA ILE A 81 2.61 -3.90 2.57
C ILE A 81 3.81 -4.66 3.15
N THR A 82 3.55 -5.71 3.93
CA THR A 82 4.59 -6.55 4.57
C THR A 82 5.44 -7.25 3.52
N VAL A 83 4.81 -7.85 2.52
CA VAL A 83 5.51 -8.49 1.39
C VAL A 83 6.41 -7.48 0.68
N ILE A 84 5.89 -6.29 0.35
CA ILE A 84 6.70 -5.26 -0.33
C ILE A 84 7.90 -4.84 0.50
N LEU A 85 7.74 -4.65 1.81
CA LEU A 85 8.83 -4.20 2.68
C LEU A 85 9.89 -5.30 2.88
N ALA A 86 9.48 -6.57 2.93
CA ALA A 86 10.38 -7.70 3.10
C ALA A 86 11.31 -7.92 1.91
N GLU A 87 10.94 -7.45 0.71
CA GLU A 87 11.76 -7.58 -0.51
C GLU A 87 12.94 -6.61 -0.56
N TYR A 88 12.95 -5.56 0.26
CA TYR A 88 14.07 -4.62 0.29
C TYR A 88 15.11 -5.05 1.32
N GLU A 89 16.37 -5.21 0.91
CA GLU A 89 17.50 -5.37 1.84
C GLU A 89 17.62 -4.16 2.79
N SER A 90 17.32 -2.97 2.28
CA SER A 90 17.20 -1.74 3.05
C SER A 90 15.97 -0.97 2.56
N VAL A 91 15.03 -0.71 3.47
CA VAL A 91 13.77 -0.05 3.14
C VAL A 91 14.05 1.38 2.65
N PRO A 92 13.62 1.75 1.43
CA PRO A 92 13.83 3.09 0.90
C PRO A 92 13.21 4.16 1.79
N PHE A 93 13.90 5.30 1.91
CA PHE A 93 13.47 6.43 2.74
C PHE A 93 12.01 6.86 2.45
N ALA A 94 11.61 6.92 1.18
CA ALA A 94 10.24 7.28 0.80
C ALA A 94 9.17 6.33 1.38
N LEU A 95 9.49 5.04 1.56
CA LEU A 95 8.56 4.09 2.19
C LEU A 95 8.56 4.25 3.71
N LEU A 96 9.71 4.54 4.32
CA LEU A 96 9.82 4.85 5.75
C LEU A 96 9.03 6.11 6.11
N GLU A 97 9.10 7.16 5.28
CA GLU A 97 8.30 8.38 5.47
C GLU A 97 6.81 8.08 5.48
N LEU A 98 6.33 7.25 4.55
CA LEU A 98 4.92 6.84 4.52
C LEU A 98 4.52 6.03 5.74
N LEU A 99 5.38 5.14 6.24
CA LEU A 99 5.12 4.35 7.45
C LEU A 99 5.06 5.25 8.69
N PHE A 100 6.07 6.09 8.88
CA PHE A 100 6.15 6.98 10.02
C PHE A 100 5.01 8.01 10.03
N ALA A 101 4.63 8.55 8.88
CA ALA A 101 3.48 9.45 8.78
C ALA A 101 2.14 8.80 9.22
N ARG A 102 2.07 7.47 9.31
CA ARG A 102 0.88 6.74 9.79
C ARG A 102 0.96 6.31 11.25
N ILE A 103 2.16 6.15 11.78
CA ILE A 103 2.38 5.73 13.18
C ILE A 103 2.49 6.94 14.10
N ILE A 104 3.13 7.99 13.62
CA ILE A 104 3.31 9.20 14.39
C ILE A 104 1.99 9.96 14.38
N ASP A 105 1.42 10.11 15.57
CA ASP A 105 0.27 10.96 15.82
C ASP A 105 0.61 12.41 15.40
N PRO A 106 -0.11 13.01 14.44
CA PRO A 106 0.15 14.38 14.01
C PRO A 106 0.21 15.38 15.16
N GLU A 107 -0.58 15.14 16.22
CA GLU A 107 -0.62 16.01 17.41
C GLU A 107 0.66 15.93 18.25
N LYS A 108 1.39 14.81 18.21
CA LYS A 108 2.62 14.62 19.00
C LYS A 108 3.86 15.23 18.35
N VAL A 109 3.87 15.44 17.03
CA VAL A 109 4.99 16.10 16.32
C VAL A 109 5.02 17.59 16.65
N MET A 110 3.86 18.21 16.82
CA MET A 110 3.77 19.66 17.08
C MET A 110 4.40 20.06 18.43
N LEU A 111 4.49 19.13 19.39
CA LEU A 111 5.10 19.36 20.72
C LEU A 111 6.63 19.27 20.75
N ILE A 112 7.28 18.77 19.70
CA ILE A 112 8.75 18.62 19.65
C ILE A 112 9.42 19.83 18.97
N ILE A 113 8.63 20.70 18.31
CA ILE A 113 9.12 21.85 17.52
C ILE A 113 8.92 23.19 18.26
N TYR A 114 8.54 23.17 19.54
CA TYR A 114 8.49 24.34 20.45
C TYR A 114 9.29 24.07 21.72
#